data_AF-F9N618-F1
#
_entry.id   AF-F9N618-F1
#
_cell.length_a   1.000
_cell.length_b   1.000
_cell.length_c   1.000
_cell.angle_alpha   90.00
_cell.angle_beta   90.00
_cell.angle_gamma   90.00
#
_symmetry.space_group_name_H-M   'P 1'
#
loop_
_entity.id
_entity.type
_entity.pdbx_description
1 polymer ?
#
loop_
_entity_poly.entity_id
_entity_poly.type
_entity_poly.pdbx_seq_one_letter_code
_entity_poly.pdbx_strand_id
1 'polypeptide(L)'
;MHLERRNYGSKIICEFYKTSRAEYFSDIKPYDLIYKQFTTLDLNKKSPEYFYEHASIIMKLLRDISWNEFQEKEKHFTSEMLASLYENKDIDTMGSKEAINWFTSEFPSHIYSLNLSNTQSRRSRAGKEFEAIIELILMGANIPLDSQGSVGTRYFTEKGLGKLVDIVSPGSTEYTVNKRDTVLISAKTTLRERWQEVPEEMARTGAREMFLVTLDESISQDVIETLNDNNIQLVTTKSIKEIYYPNNHSVITLEKLLLILKETADKWDNFTFPQDKELERKLNIEKQIQKHLNHPFIVEYYKKIL
;
A
#
# COMPACT_ATOMS: atom_id res chain seq x y z
N MET A 1 -7.62 -36.16 10.27
CA MET A 1 -7.12 -34.81 9.98
C MET A 1 -5.81 -34.74 9.17
N HIS A 2 -4.74 -35.50 9.46
CA HIS A 2 -3.51 -35.51 8.64
C HIS A 2 -3.59 -36.40 7.39
N LEU A 3 -4.16 -37.61 7.49
CA LEU A 3 -4.37 -38.53 6.35
C LEU A 3 -5.36 -38.01 5.30
N GLU A 4 -6.28 -37.11 5.65
CA GLU A 4 -7.24 -36.51 4.71
C GLU A 4 -6.60 -35.47 3.78
N ARG A 5 -5.38 -35.00 4.09
CA ARG A 5 -4.71 -33.89 3.37
C ARG A 5 -3.98 -34.29 2.09
N ARG A 6 -3.69 -35.58 1.91
CA ARG A 6 -2.88 -36.10 0.79
C ARG A 6 -3.68 -36.15 -0.53
N ASN A 7 -4.99 -36.41 -0.45
CA ASN A 7 -5.86 -36.61 -1.61
C ASN A 7 -6.80 -35.44 -1.90
N TYR A 8 -6.51 -34.25 -1.36
CA TYR A 8 -7.33 -33.08 -1.64
C TYR A 8 -7.16 -32.62 -3.09
N GLY A 9 -8.28 -32.39 -3.78
CA GLY A 9 -8.26 -31.67 -5.05
C GLY A 9 -7.67 -30.28 -4.87
N SER A 10 -7.05 -29.73 -5.92
CA SER A 10 -6.33 -28.43 -5.92
C SER A 10 -7.09 -27.30 -5.20
N LYS A 11 -8.42 -27.25 -5.33
CA LYS A 11 -9.27 -26.24 -4.67
C LYS A 11 -9.23 -26.29 -3.14
N ILE A 12 -9.20 -27.48 -2.55
CA ILE A 12 -9.20 -27.65 -1.08
C ILE A 12 -7.81 -27.32 -0.50
N ILE A 13 -6.74 -27.67 -1.22
CA ILE A 13 -5.36 -27.30 -0.86
C ILE A 13 -5.21 -25.77 -0.81
N CYS A 14 -5.71 -25.08 -1.84
CA CYS A 14 -5.67 -23.61 -1.90
C CYS A 14 -6.41 -22.96 -0.73
N GLU A 15 -7.60 -23.47 -0.37
CA GLU A 15 -8.37 -22.92 0.74
C GLU A 15 -7.67 -23.15 2.09
N PHE A 16 -7.11 -24.35 2.30
CA PHE A 16 -6.33 -24.65 3.50
C PHE A 16 -5.18 -23.66 3.73
N TYR A 17 -4.37 -23.39 2.70
CA TYR A 17 -3.27 -22.42 2.82
C TYR A 17 -3.76 -20.99 3.03
N LYS A 18 -4.90 -20.64 2.44
CA LYS A 18 -5.51 -19.32 2.62
C LYS A 18 -5.98 -19.11 4.06
N THR A 19 -6.68 -20.08 4.64
CA THR A 19 -7.14 -20.03 6.04
C THR A 19 -5.96 -20.04 7.01
N SER A 20 -5.01 -20.96 6.83
CA SER A 20 -3.83 -21.07 7.70
C SER A 20 -3.00 -19.79 7.68
N ARG A 21 -2.88 -19.13 6.52
CA ARG A 21 -2.21 -17.83 6.40
C ARG A 21 -2.97 -16.73 7.13
N ALA A 22 -4.30 -16.66 6.96
CA ALA A 22 -5.10 -15.63 7.61
C ALA A 22 -4.96 -15.67 9.14
N GLU A 23 -4.87 -16.87 9.71
CA GLU A 23 -4.62 -17.09 11.13
C GLU A 23 -3.18 -16.73 11.52
N TYR A 24 -2.18 -17.28 10.81
CA TYR A 24 -0.76 -17.10 11.15
C TYR A 24 -0.25 -15.66 11.02
N PHE A 25 -0.85 -14.87 10.12
CA PHE A 25 -0.50 -13.46 9.88
C PHE A 25 -1.51 -12.48 10.49
N SER A 26 -2.43 -12.95 11.34
CA SER A 26 -3.50 -12.13 11.93
C SER A 26 -2.99 -10.97 12.78
N ASP A 27 -1.80 -11.12 13.38
CA ASP A 27 -1.09 -10.17 14.22
C ASP A 27 -0.22 -9.16 13.44
N ILE A 28 0.04 -9.42 12.15
CA ILE A 28 0.91 -8.57 11.32
C ILE A 28 0.19 -8.12 10.04
N LYS A 29 -0.90 -7.38 10.23
CA LYS A 29 -1.59 -6.72 9.12
C LYS A 29 -0.65 -5.71 8.43
N PRO A 30 -0.76 -5.52 7.10
CA PRO A 30 0.09 -4.60 6.34
C PRO A 30 0.27 -3.21 6.99
N TYR A 31 -0.84 -2.55 7.30
CA TYR A 31 -0.81 -1.21 7.88
C TYR A 31 -0.15 -1.19 9.26
N ASP A 32 -0.52 -2.14 10.13
CA ASP A 32 0.02 -2.22 11.49
C ASP A 32 1.52 -2.55 11.50
N LEU A 33 1.99 -3.36 10.55
CA LEU A 33 3.41 -3.61 10.35
C LEU A 33 4.15 -2.32 9.96
N ILE A 34 3.65 -1.58 8.97
CA ILE A 34 4.28 -0.31 8.57
C ILE A 34 4.27 0.68 9.72
N TYR A 35 3.14 0.82 10.44
CA TYR A 35 3.05 1.73 11.58
C TYR A 35 4.02 1.35 12.69
N LYS A 36 4.14 0.05 13.00
CA LYS A 36 5.16 -0.46 13.94
C LYS A 36 6.56 0.01 13.50
N GLN A 37 6.96 -0.22 12.26
CA GLN A 37 8.29 0.18 11.78
C GLN A 37 8.49 1.69 11.76
N PHE A 38 7.45 2.45 11.44
CA PHE A 38 7.44 3.91 11.52
C PHE A 38 7.76 4.39 12.94
N THR A 39 7.18 3.76 13.95
CA THR A 39 7.50 4.06 15.36
C THR A 39 8.87 3.54 15.79
N THR A 40 9.30 2.36 15.33
CA THR A 40 10.63 1.80 15.60
C THR A 40 11.76 2.71 15.10
N LEU A 41 11.54 3.37 13.96
CA LEU A 41 12.48 4.32 13.36
C LEU A 41 12.36 5.74 13.95
N ASP A 42 11.55 5.93 15.01
CA ASP A 42 11.26 7.23 15.63
C ASP A 42 10.73 8.28 14.64
N LEU A 43 10.13 7.87 13.52
CA LEU A 43 9.59 8.79 12.51
C LEU A 43 8.38 9.56 13.04
N ASN A 44 7.63 8.97 13.98
CA ASN A 44 6.53 9.62 14.69
C ASN A 44 6.96 10.79 15.58
N LYS A 45 8.26 10.97 15.81
CA LYS A 45 8.84 12.07 16.60
C LYS A 45 9.52 13.13 15.72
N LYS A 46 9.59 12.92 14.40
CA LYS A 46 10.24 13.85 13.46
C LYS A 46 9.32 15.03 13.16
N SER A 47 9.92 16.18 12.84
CA SER A 47 9.17 17.37 12.43
C SER A 47 8.65 17.23 10.99
N PRO A 48 7.64 18.01 10.58
CA PRO A 48 7.17 18.01 9.20
C PRO A 48 8.27 18.26 8.17
N GLU A 49 9.20 19.18 8.46
CA GLU A 49 10.33 19.53 7.57
C GLU A 49 11.18 18.30 7.24
N TYR A 50 11.39 17.41 8.20
CA TYR A 50 12.10 16.15 7.98
C TYR A 50 11.45 15.30 6.89
N PHE A 51 10.11 15.26 6.82
CA PHE A 51 9.39 14.54 5.79
C PHE A 51 9.53 15.20 4.42
N TYR A 52 9.46 16.55 4.35
CA TYR A 52 9.71 17.28 3.10
C TYR A 52 11.10 17.03 2.53
N GLU A 53 12.12 16.89 3.37
CA GLU A 53 13.51 16.70 2.93
C GLU A 53 13.84 15.23 2.59
N HIS A 54 13.23 14.28 3.31
CA HIS A 54 13.66 12.87 3.32
C HIS A 54 12.59 11.85 2.90
N ALA A 55 11.47 12.26 2.29
CA ALA A 55 10.39 11.35 1.87
C ALA A 55 10.86 10.09 1.12
N SER A 56 11.76 10.24 0.14
CA SER A 56 12.31 9.11 -0.63
C SER A 56 13.11 8.13 0.24
N ILE A 57 13.86 8.66 1.22
CA ILE A 57 14.67 7.85 2.13
C ILE A 57 13.76 7.12 3.12
N ILE A 58 12.76 7.80 3.67
CA ILE A 58 11.76 7.22 4.57
C ILE A 58 11.03 6.07 3.89
N MET A 59 10.58 6.28 2.63
CA MET A 59 9.94 5.26 1.81
C MET A 59 10.81 4.00 1.71
N LYS A 60 12.09 4.16 1.34
CA LYS A 60 13.03 3.05 1.21
C LYS A 60 13.26 2.33 2.55
N LEU A 61 13.52 3.07 3.62
CA LEU A 61 13.80 2.49 4.94
C LEU A 61 12.62 1.65 5.45
N LEU A 62 11.39 2.19 5.36
CA LEU A 62 10.19 1.47 5.78
C LEU A 62 9.94 0.21 4.96
N ARG A 63 10.18 0.27 3.64
CA ARG A 63 10.09 -0.90 2.76
C ARG A 63 11.10 -1.98 3.15
N ASP A 64 12.36 -1.61 3.32
CA ASP A 64 13.44 -2.55 3.59
C ASP A 64 13.26 -3.27 4.93
N ILE A 65 12.99 -2.51 6.00
CA ILE A 65 12.82 -3.09 7.34
C ILE A 65 11.55 -3.95 7.45
N SER A 66 10.45 -3.51 6.83
CA SER A 66 9.19 -4.27 6.85
C SER A 66 9.30 -5.54 6.03
N TRP A 67 9.98 -5.49 4.88
CA TRP A 67 10.24 -6.66 4.05
C TRP A 67 11.07 -7.71 4.79
N ASN A 68 12.14 -7.28 5.48
CA ASN A 68 12.99 -8.21 6.23
C ASN A 68 12.22 -8.92 7.36
N GLU A 69 11.40 -8.19 8.14
CA GLU A 69 10.57 -8.80 9.18
C GLU A 69 9.53 -9.76 8.59
N PHE A 70 8.85 -9.35 7.51
CA PHE A 70 7.85 -10.19 6.86
C PHE A 70 8.46 -11.46 6.24
N GLN A 71 9.62 -11.34 5.60
CA GLN A 71 10.28 -12.44 4.91
C GLN A 71 10.69 -13.56 5.88
N GLU A 72 11.23 -13.23 7.05
CA GLU A 72 11.56 -14.24 8.07
C GLU A 72 10.30 -14.93 8.59
N LYS A 73 9.22 -14.19 8.87
CA LYS A 73 7.95 -14.78 9.31
C LYS A 73 7.31 -15.66 8.24
N GLU A 74 7.37 -15.27 6.97
CA GLU A 74 6.86 -16.08 5.84
C GLU A 74 7.69 -17.33 5.58
N LYS A 75 9.01 -17.27 5.80
CA LYS A 75 9.89 -18.45 5.75
C LYS A 75 9.52 -19.48 6.80
N HIS A 76 9.25 -19.06 8.04
CA HIS A 76 8.75 -19.95 9.09
C HIS A 76 7.40 -20.56 8.73
N PHE A 77 6.43 -19.73 8.33
CA PHE A 77 5.12 -20.21 7.87
C PHE A 77 5.25 -21.25 6.75
N THR A 78 6.08 -20.98 5.74
CA THR A 78 6.28 -21.89 4.60
C THR A 78 6.84 -23.23 5.07
N SER A 79 7.79 -23.20 6.01
CA SER A 79 8.42 -24.40 6.55
C SER A 79 7.42 -25.25 7.36
N GLU A 80 6.60 -24.62 8.20
CA GLU A 80 5.54 -25.29 8.97
C GLU A 80 4.47 -25.91 8.05
N MET A 81 4.06 -25.18 7.01
CA MET A 81 3.08 -25.68 6.05
C MET A 81 3.59 -26.91 5.28
N LEU A 82 4.86 -26.92 4.86
CA LEU A 82 5.47 -28.09 4.23
C LEU A 82 5.66 -29.25 5.20
N ALA A 83 6.09 -28.97 6.43
CA ALA A 83 6.23 -29.98 7.47
C ALA A 83 4.89 -30.66 7.81
N SER A 84 3.77 -29.94 7.68
CA SER A 84 2.44 -30.48 7.94
C SER A 84 1.95 -31.52 6.92
N LEU A 85 2.68 -31.73 5.81
CA LEU A 85 2.31 -32.66 4.74
C LEU A 85 2.73 -34.11 5.00
N TYR A 86 3.72 -34.32 5.88
CA TYR A 86 4.23 -35.66 6.21
C TYR A 86 4.19 -35.89 7.73
N GLU A 87 4.22 -37.17 8.10
CA GLU A 87 4.41 -37.66 9.46
C GLU A 87 5.73 -38.44 9.54
N ASN A 88 6.32 -38.56 10.73
CA ASN A 88 7.58 -39.30 10.89
C ASN A 88 7.51 -40.74 10.35
N LYS A 89 6.36 -41.41 10.49
CA LYS A 89 6.12 -42.77 9.99
C LYS A 89 6.13 -42.89 8.46
N ASP A 90 6.03 -41.78 7.73
CA ASP A 90 6.07 -41.80 6.27
C ASP A 90 7.50 -41.96 5.74
N ILE A 91 8.49 -41.63 6.57
CA ILE A 91 9.90 -41.54 6.17
C ILE A 91 10.86 -42.28 7.11
N ASP A 92 10.36 -42.94 8.16
CA ASP A 92 11.17 -43.57 9.21
C ASP A 92 12.06 -44.71 8.71
N THR A 93 11.63 -45.42 7.66
CA THR A 93 12.42 -46.47 7.01
C THR A 93 13.26 -45.98 5.84
N MET A 94 13.15 -44.71 5.44
CA MET A 94 13.82 -44.15 4.26
C MET A 94 15.17 -43.53 4.61
N GLY A 95 16.15 -43.68 3.73
CA GLY A 95 17.38 -42.87 3.81
C GLY A 95 17.09 -41.38 3.51
N SER A 96 17.93 -40.45 3.97
CA SER A 96 17.66 -39.00 3.80
C SER A 96 17.43 -38.58 2.34
N LYS A 97 18.20 -39.13 1.40
CA LYS A 97 18.03 -38.85 -0.05
C LYS A 97 16.70 -39.40 -0.58
N GLU A 98 16.30 -40.57 -0.11
CA GLU A 98 15.05 -41.22 -0.51
C GLU A 98 13.84 -40.44 0.03
N ALA A 99 13.89 -40.01 1.30
CA ALA A 99 12.83 -39.19 1.90
C ALA A 99 12.63 -37.85 1.16
N ILE A 100 13.71 -37.18 0.75
CA ILE A 100 13.63 -35.93 -0.05
C ILE A 100 13.01 -36.21 -1.43
N ASN A 101 13.44 -37.29 -2.10
CA ASN A 101 12.89 -37.68 -3.39
C ASN A 101 11.40 -38.03 -3.30
N TRP A 102 11.01 -38.77 -2.26
CA TRP A 102 9.61 -39.10 -1.98
C TRP A 102 8.80 -37.83 -1.78
N PHE A 103 9.23 -36.92 -0.89
CA PHE A 103 8.48 -35.70 -0.58
C PHE A 103 8.26 -34.82 -1.82
N THR A 104 9.30 -34.64 -2.65
CA THR A 104 9.20 -33.82 -3.87
C THR A 104 8.37 -34.48 -4.96
N SER A 105 8.26 -35.80 -4.97
CA SER A 105 7.43 -36.57 -5.91
C SER A 105 5.97 -36.67 -5.47
N GLU A 106 5.72 -36.78 -4.16
CA GLU A 106 4.39 -36.97 -3.58
C GLU A 106 3.60 -35.65 -3.48
N PHE A 107 4.27 -34.53 -3.19
CA PHE A 107 3.61 -33.25 -2.90
C PHE A 107 3.85 -32.11 -3.91
N PRO A 108 4.05 -32.33 -5.23
CA PRO A 108 4.37 -31.25 -6.16
C PRO A 108 3.25 -30.19 -6.24
N SER A 109 1.98 -30.62 -6.21
CA SER A 109 0.82 -29.70 -6.25
C SER A 109 0.69 -28.86 -4.99
N HIS A 110 0.99 -29.42 -3.82
CA HIS A 110 0.96 -28.71 -2.54
C HIS A 110 2.09 -27.68 -2.47
N ILE A 111 3.32 -28.06 -2.86
CA ILE A 111 4.46 -27.16 -2.95
C ILE A 111 4.14 -25.99 -3.89
N TYR A 112 3.62 -26.27 -5.08
CA TYR A 112 3.22 -25.23 -6.03
C TYR A 112 2.15 -24.30 -5.45
N SER A 113 1.07 -24.87 -4.88
CA SER A 113 -0.05 -24.09 -4.35
C SER A 113 0.34 -23.20 -3.18
N LEU A 114 1.23 -23.68 -2.30
CA LEU A 114 1.79 -22.88 -1.20
C LEU A 114 2.62 -21.69 -1.73
N ASN A 115 3.51 -21.93 -2.69
CA ASN A 115 4.34 -20.87 -3.28
C ASN A 115 3.52 -19.84 -4.06
N LEU A 116 2.48 -20.30 -4.77
CA LEU A 116 1.52 -19.41 -5.42
C LEU A 116 0.77 -18.56 -4.38
N SER A 117 0.30 -19.17 -3.30
CA SER A 117 -0.35 -18.47 -2.18
C SER A 117 0.57 -17.43 -1.54
N ASN A 118 1.85 -17.77 -1.31
CA ASN A 118 2.87 -16.83 -0.81
C ASN A 118 3.01 -15.64 -1.78
N THR A 119 3.17 -15.91 -3.08
CA THR A 119 3.34 -14.86 -4.10
C THR A 119 2.14 -13.93 -4.20
N GLN A 120 0.91 -14.45 -4.17
CA GLN A 120 -0.29 -13.60 -4.21
C GLN A 120 -0.44 -12.77 -2.93
N SER A 121 -0.14 -13.36 -1.77
CA SER A 121 -0.06 -12.64 -0.50
C SER A 121 0.94 -11.49 -0.58
N ARG A 122 2.18 -11.74 -1.03
CA ARG A 122 3.22 -10.71 -1.20
C ARG A 122 2.75 -9.57 -2.10
N ARG A 123 2.10 -9.87 -3.24
CA ARG A 123 1.58 -8.84 -4.16
C ARG A 123 0.52 -7.96 -3.49
N SER A 124 -0.44 -8.57 -2.82
CA SER A 124 -1.49 -7.82 -2.11
C SER A 124 -0.92 -6.98 -0.97
N ARG A 125 -0.01 -7.55 -0.19
CA ARG A 125 0.64 -6.87 0.94
C ARG A 125 1.51 -5.71 0.46
N ALA A 126 2.35 -5.93 -0.56
CA ALA A 126 3.24 -4.90 -1.07
C ALA A 126 2.49 -3.64 -1.53
N GLY A 127 1.30 -3.79 -2.12
CA GLY A 127 0.42 -2.65 -2.45
C GLY A 127 -0.08 -1.93 -1.21
N LYS A 128 -0.68 -2.66 -0.26
CA LYS A 128 -1.24 -2.09 0.98
C LYS A 128 -0.19 -1.44 1.88
N GLU A 129 0.99 -2.05 1.98
CA GLU A 129 2.14 -1.50 2.69
C GLU A 129 2.64 -0.22 2.01
N PHE A 130 2.67 -0.18 0.67
CA PHE A 130 3.07 1.01 -0.08
C PHE A 130 2.09 2.17 0.10
N GLU A 131 0.79 1.92 0.02
CA GLU A 131 -0.27 2.89 0.34
C GLU A 131 -0.09 3.45 1.76
N ALA A 132 0.10 2.57 2.76
CA ALA A 132 0.29 2.97 4.17
C ALA A 132 1.55 3.82 4.38
N ILE A 133 2.65 3.52 3.69
CA ILE A 133 3.86 4.32 3.77
C ILE A 133 3.64 5.73 3.21
N ILE A 134 2.97 5.86 2.06
CA ILE A 134 2.63 7.17 1.49
C ILE A 134 1.76 7.94 2.46
N GLU A 135 0.71 7.32 3.00
CA GLU A 135 -0.19 7.93 3.99
C GLU A 135 0.58 8.49 5.20
N LEU A 136 1.48 7.70 5.80
CA LEU A 136 2.27 8.14 6.96
C LEU A 136 3.28 9.23 6.62
N ILE A 137 3.86 9.24 5.41
CA ILE A 137 4.73 10.33 4.96
C ILE A 137 3.93 11.63 4.83
N LEU A 138 2.73 11.57 4.25
CA LEU A 138 1.85 12.75 4.11
C LEU A 138 1.41 13.27 5.48
N MET A 139 0.98 12.39 6.39
CA MET A 139 0.64 12.76 7.77
C MET A 139 1.85 13.34 8.51
N GLY A 140 3.04 12.76 8.34
CA GLY A 140 4.30 13.27 8.87
C GLY A 140 4.61 14.69 8.41
N ALA A 141 4.33 14.99 7.15
CA ALA A 141 4.49 16.31 6.55
C ALA A 141 3.35 17.30 6.88
N ASN A 142 2.40 16.92 7.76
CA ASN A 142 1.17 17.66 8.05
C ASN A 142 0.34 18.00 6.80
N ILE A 143 0.36 17.14 5.78
CA ILE A 143 -0.51 17.29 4.61
C ILE A 143 -1.91 16.77 4.98
N PRO A 144 -2.98 17.58 4.86
CA PRO A 144 -4.35 17.11 5.06
C PRO A 144 -4.72 16.08 3.98
N LEU A 145 -5.35 14.96 4.38
CA LEU A 145 -5.75 13.92 3.44
C LEU A 145 -6.94 13.09 3.93
N ASP A 146 -7.65 12.51 2.98
CA ASP A 146 -8.42 11.29 3.19
C ASP A 146 -7.78 10.14 2.38
N SER A 147 -7.54 8.99 3.01
CA SER A 147 -7.12 7.78 2.31
C SER A 147 -8.28 6.80 2.19
N GLN A 148 -8.44 6.20 1.01
CA GLN A 148 -9.49 5.20 0.74
C GLN A 148 -9.36 4.00 1.70
N GLY A 149 -8.13 3.65 2.08
CA GLY A 149 -7.84 2.61 3.07
C GLY A 149 -8.40 2.93 4.46
N SER A 150 -8.43 4.21 4.84
CA SER A 150 -8.89 4.70 6.14
C SER A 150 -10.39 5.01 6.16
N VAL A 151 -10.92 5.75 5.18
CA VAL A 151 -12.36 6.11 5.15
C VAL A 151 -13.26 5.07 4.47
N GLY A 152 -12.67 4.17 3.68
CA GLY A 152 -13.34 3.06 3.01
C GLY A 152 -13.82 3.37 1.59
N THR A 153 -13.79 2.35 0.72
CA THR A 153 -14.15 2.46 -0.70
C THR A 153 -15.55 3.03 -0.93
N ARG A 154 -16.54 2.65 -0.11
CA ARG A 154 -17.92 3.15 -0.25
C ARG A 154 -17.97 4.68 -0.13
N TYR A 155 -17.27 5.23 0.87
CA TYR A 155 -17.24 6.66 1.11
C TYR A 155 -16.61 7.42 -0.08
N PHE A 156 -15.52 6.91 -0.66
CA PHE A 156 -14.93 7.47 -1.88
C PHE A 156 -15.89 7.39 -3.08
N THR A 157 -16.51 6.23 -3.31
CA THR A 157 -17.43 6.05 -4.45
C THR A 157 -18.65 6.96 -4.36
N GLU A 158 -19.17 7.23 -3.16
CA GLU A 158 -20.28 8.17 -2.94
C GLU A 158 -19.88 9.63 -3.27
N LYS A 159 -18.58 9.93 -3.27
CA LYS A 159 -18.01 11.25 -3.65
C LYS A 159 -17.57 11.31 -5.12
N GLY A 160 -17.81 10.25 -5.90
CA GLY A 160 -17.39 10.15 -7.30
C GLY A 160 -15.89 9.87 -7.47
N LEU A 161 -15.21 9.41 -6.42
CA LEU A 161 -13.82 8.96 -6.48
C LEU A 161 -13.78 7.47 -6.84
N GLY A 162 -12.99 7.16 -7.87
CA GLY A 162 -12.82 5.82 -8.40
C GLY A 162 -11.99 4.91 -7.50
N LYS A 163 -11.98 3.60 -7.83
CA LYS A 163 -11.27 2.60 -7.01
C LYS A 163 -9.75 2.76 -7.05
N LEU A 164 -9.20 3.35 -8.12
CA LEU A 164 -7.77 3.58 -8.27
C LEU A 164 -7.25 4.83 -7.54
N VAL A 165 -8.14 5.64 -6.96
CA VAL A 165 -7.76 6.79 -6.14
C VAL A 165 -7.51 6.29 -4.72
N ASP A 166 -6.25 6.24 -4.31
CA ASP A 166 -5.87 5.78 -2.98
C ASP A 166 -5.98 6.90 -1.95
N ILE A 167 -5.62 8.13 -2.34
CA ILE A 167 -5.61 9.30 -1.45
C ILE A 167 -6.16 10.52 -2.20
N VAL A 168 -6.88 11.37 -1.48
CA VAL A 168 -7.28 12.71 -1.92
C VAL A 168 -6.80 13.74 -0.90
N SER A 169 -6.22 14.83 -1.39
CA SER A 169 -5.69 15.94 -0.60
C SER A 169 -6.31 17.26 -1.07
N PRO A 170 -6.83 18.13 -0.19
CA PRO A 170 -6.84 17.99 1.28
C PRO A 170 -7.80 16.95 1.86
N GLY A 171 -8.81 16.55 1.09
CA GLY A 171 -9.82 15.62 1.57
C GLY A 171 -10.94 15.39 0.55
N SER A 172 -11.76 14.39 0.82
CA SER A 172 -12.86 14.00 -0.05
C SER A 172 -14.01 15.00 -0.05
N THR A 173 -14.22 15.72 1.07
CA THR A 173 -15.25 16.75 1.14
C THR A 173 -14.84 17.97 0.32
N GLU A 174 -13.58 18.41 0.43
CA GLU A 174 -12.95 19.46 -0.38
C GLU A 174 -13.09 19.11 -1.87
N TYR A 175 -12.83 17.85 -2.23
CA TYR A 175 -13.00 17.37 -3.59
C TYR A 175 -14.44 17.55 -4.10
N THR A 176 -15.46 17.29 -3.28
CA THR A 176 -16.85 17.54 -3.69
C THR A 176 -17.23 19.01 -3.79
N VAL A 177 -16.54 19.88 -3.07
CA VAL A 177 -16.78 21.34 -3.10
C VAL A 177 -16.09 21.97 -4.30
N ASN A 178 -14.81 21.70 -4.49
CA ASN A 178 -14.03 22.22 -5.61
C ASN A 178 -12.90 21.26 -5.99
N LYS A 179 -13.18 20.41 -6.99
CA LYS A 179 -12.22 19.44 -7.55
C LYS A 179 -10.93 20.06 -8.09
N ARG A 180 -10.94 21.35 -8.48
CA ARG A 180 -9.78 22.00 -9.13
C ARG A 180 -8.67 22.33 -8.14
N ASP A 181 -9.02 22.54 -6.89
CA ASP A 181 -8.07 22.81 -5.81
C ASP A 181 -7.84 21.58 -4.94
N THR A 182 -7.98 20.40 -5.53
CA THR A 182 -7.64 19.13 -4.90
C THR A 182 -6.71 18.32 -5.78
N VAL A 183 -5.96 17.45 -5.13
CA VAL A 183 -5.02 16.54 -5.77
C VAL A 183 -5.43 15.10 -5.46
N LEU A 184 -5.38 14.25 -6.49
CA LEU A 184 -5.60 12.82 -6.37
C LEU A 184 -4.26 12.09 -6.42
N ILE A 185 -4.12 11.02 -5.64
CA ILE A 185 -2.94 10.17 -5.64
C ILE A 185 -3.38 8.72 -5.85
N SER A 186 -2.71 8.05 -6.79
CA SER A 186 -2.77 6.61 -7.00
C SER A 186 -1.38 6.02 -6.74
N ALA A 187 -1.33 4.84 -6.12
CA ALA A 187 -0.10 4.18 -5.72
C ALA A 187 0.02 2.79 -6.37
N LYS A 188 1.06 2.60 -7.18
CA LYS A 188 1.37 1.28 -7.75
C LYS A 188 2.86 1.01 -7.58
N THR A 189 3.24 -0.05 -6.87
CA THR A 189 4.66 -0.39 -6.66
C THR A 189 5.41 -0.59 -7.98
N THR A 190 4.81 -1.32 -8.93
CA THR A 190 5.27 -1.49 -10.31
C THR A 190 4.10 -1.27 -11.27
N LEU A 191 4.32 -0.63 -12.42
CA LEU A 191 3.25 -0.31 -13.36
C LEU A 191 2.92 -1.50 -14.26
N ARG A 192 3.91 -2.04 -14.99
CA ARG A 192 3.70 -2.99 -16.11
C ARG A 192 2.63 -2.46 -17.07
N GLU A 193 1.71 -3.28 -17.56
CA GLU A 193 0.55 -2.86 -18.36
C GLU A 193 -0.55 -2.14 -17.55
N ARG A 194 -0.52 -2.24 -16.21
CA ARG A 194 -1.62 -1.79 -15.33
C ARG A 194 -1.71 -0.27 -15.16
N TRP A 195 -0.80 0.50 -15.75
CA TRP A 195 -0.95 1.97 -15.81
C TRP A 195 -2.10 2.38 -16.72
N GLN A 196 -2.50 1.53 -17.68
CA GLN A 196 -3.59 1.81 -18.62
C GLN A 196 -4.95 2.05 -17.95
N GLU A 197 -5.14 1.49 -16.75
CA GLU A 197 -6.35 1.69 -15.96
C GLU A 197 -6.46 3.14 -15.41
N VAL A 198 -5.33 3.84 -15.24
CA VAL A 198 -5.27 5.14 -14.55
C VAL A 198 -5.85 6.28 -15.39
N PRO A 199 -5.53 6.41 -16.71
CA PRO A 199 -6.20 7.39 -17.58
C PRO A 199 -7.71 7.27 -17.62
N GLU A 200 -8.25 6.04 -17.65
CA GLU A 200 -9.71 5.81 -17.65
C GLU A 200 -10.35 6.38 -16.38
N GLU A 201 -9.75 6.15 -15.22
CA GLU A 201 -10.26 6.69 -13.96
C GLU A 201 -10.08 8.21 -13.87
N MET A 202 -8.94 8.75 -14.32
CA MET A 202 -8.68 10.19 -14.32
C MET A 202 -9.75 10.95 -15.11
N ALA A 203 -10.10 10.45 -16.30
CA ALA A 203 -11.14 11.02 -17.16
C ALA A 203 -12.53 11.07 -16.48
N ARG A 204 -12.81 10.15 -15.53
CA ARG A 204 -14.07 10.12 -14.78
C ARG A 204 -14.12 11.10 -13.61
N THR A 205 -12.97 11.40 -13.00
CA THR A 205 -12.93 12.22 -11.78
C THR A 205 -13.24 13.70 -12.06
N GLY A 206 -12.79 14.24 -13.19
CA GLY A 206 -12.81 15.68 -13.43
C GLY A 206 -11.91 16.49 -12.48
N ALA A 207 -10.97 15.82 -11.80
CA ALA A 207 -9.87 16.48 -11.09
C ALA A 207 -8.95 17.18 -12.09
N ARG A 208 -8.16 18.15 -11.60
CA ARG A 208 -7.17 18.84 -12.45
C ARG A 208 -6.03 17.89 -12.86
N GLU A 209 -5.52 17.14 -11.91
CA GLU A 209 -4.38 16.25 -12.09
C GLU A 209 -4.43 15.09 -11.10
N MET A 210 -3.75 14.00 -11.44
CA MET A 210 -3.51 12.87 -10.56
C MET A 210 -2.03 12.54 -10.51
N PHE A 211 -1.52 12.22 -9.33
CA PHE A 211 -0.15 11.75 -9.17
C PHE A 211 -0.14 10.23 -9.06
N LEU A 212 0.63 9.58 -9.92
CA LEU A 212 0.85 8.13 -9.88
C LEU A 212 2.21 7.86 -9.23
N VAL A 213 2.17 7.49 -7.95
CA VAL A 213 3.35 7.17 -7.15
C VAL A 213 3.79 5.73 -7.45
N THR A 214 5.07 5.55 -7.78
CA THR A 214 5.62 4.24 -8.18
C THR A 214 7.09 4.05 -7.80
N LEU A 215 7.49 2.79 -7.67
CA LEU A 215 8.88 2.35 -7.51
C LEU A 215 9.38 1.60 -8.76
N ASP A 216 8.66 1.70 -9.89
CA ASP A 216 9.04 1.08 -11.14
C ASP A 216 10.22 1.83 -11.78
N GLU A 217 11.25 1.07 -12.14
CA GLU A 217 12.50 1.56 -12.74
C GLU A 217 12.52 1.39 -14.27
N SER A 218 11.47 0.77 -14.83
CA SER A 218 11.44 0.27 -16.21
C SER A 218 10.33 0.86 -17.09
N ILE A 219 9.77 2.00 -16.68
CA ILE A 219 8.75 2.75 -17.45
C ILE A 219 9.39 3.37 -18.69
N SER A 220 8.81 3.15 -19.88
CA SER A 220 9.28 3.75 -21.12
C SER A 220 8.85 5.21 -21.28
N GLN A 221 9.57 5.95 -22.11
CA GLN A 221 9.26 7.36 -22.41
C GLN A 221 7.83 7.52 -22.96
N ASP A 222 7.41 6.67 -23.89
CA ASP A 222 6.06 6.72 -24.48
C ASP A 222 4.95 6.56 -23.41
N VAL A 223 5.18 5.73 -22.39
CA VAL A 223 4.22 5.55 -21.29
C VAL A 223 4.18 6.81 -20.42
N ILE A 224 5.35 7.40 -20.13
CA ILE A 224 5.44 8.65 -19.35
C ILE A 224 4.70 9.79 -20.07
N GLU A 225 4.90 9.92 -21.38
CA GLU A 225 4.24 10.93 -22.22
C GLU A 225 2.73 10.70 -22.26
N THR A 226 2.30 9.44 -22.47
CA THR A 226 0.88 9.10 -22.46
C THR A 226 0.20 9.45 -21.13
N LEU A 227 0.85 9.17 -20.00
CA LEU A 227 0.32 9.54 -18.68
C LEU A 227 0.23 11.05 -18.53
N ASN A 228 1.27 11.77 -18.92
CA ASN A 228 1.32 13.23 -18.84
C ASN A 228 0.24 13.90 -19.70
N ASP A 229 0.01 13.40 -20.93
CA ASP A 229 -1.06 13.86 -21.83
C ASP A 229 -2.46 13.65 -21.24
N ASN A 230 -2.61 12.70 -20.31
CA ASN A 230 -3.83 12.43 -19.56
C ASN A 230 -3.88 13.14 -18.19
N ASN A 231 -3.03 14.15 -17.96
CA ASN A 231 -2.90 14.88 -16.69
C ASN A 231 -2.54 13.98 -15.50
N ILE A 232 -1.77 12.93 -15.76
CA ILE A 232 -1.23 12.04 -14.74
C ILE A 232 0.28 12.24 -14.65
N GLN A 233 0.74 12.77 -13.53
CA GLN A 233 2.17 12.98 -13.31
C GLN A 233 2.78 11.82 -12.52
N LEU A 234 3.88 11.28 -13.03
CA LEU A 234 4.58 10.19 -12.35
C LEU A 234 5.41 10.71 -11.19
N VAL A 235 5.31 10.02 -10.05
CA VAL A 235 6.08 10.34 -8.85
C VAL A 235 6.89 9.13 -8.42
N THR A 236 8.17 9.31 -8.15
CA THR A 236 9.04 8.24 -7.65
C THR A 236 10.03 8.75 -6.62
N THR A 237 10.96 7.90 -6.19
CA THR A 237 12.03 8.31 -5.25
C THR A 237 13.11 9.11 -5.98
N LYS A 238 13.83 9.98 -5.24
CA LYS A 238 15.01 10.70 -5.75
C LYS A 238 15.98 9.78 -6.50
N SER A 239 16.34 8.65 -5.90
CA SER A 239 17.26 7.69 -6.52
C SER A 239 16.75 7.12 -7.84
N ILE A 240 15.46 6.76 -7.92
CA ILE A 240 14.89 6.22 -9.18
C ILE A 240 14.87 7.31 -10.25
N LYS A 241 14.44 8.53 -9.90
CA LYS A 241 14.46 9.67 -10.84
C LYS A 241 15.86 9.95 -11.34
N GLU A 242 16.85 10.02 -10.46
CA GLU A 242 18.24 10.36 -10.82
C GLU A 242 18.90 9.28 -11.68
N ILE A 243 18.66 8.01 -11.39
CA ILE A 243 19.30 6.89 -12.10
C ILE A 243 18.61 6.59 -13.43
N TYR A 244 17.28 6.55 -13.45
CA TYR A 244 16.51 6.04 -14.60
C TYR A 244 15.82 7.15 -15.40
N TYR A 245 15.51 8.30 -14.79
CA TYR A 245 14.75 9.38 -15.42
C TYR A 245 15.36 10.79 -15.23
N PRO A 246 16.70 10.98 -15.33
CA PRO A 246 17.37 12.21 -14.88
C PRO A 246 16.90 13.46 -15.64
N ASN A 247 16.66 13.31 -16.95
CA ASN A 247 16.29 14.42 -17.84
C ASN A 247 14.78 14.49 -18.13
N ASN A 248 13.98 13.61 -17.53
CA ASN A 248 12.53 13.61 -17.76
C ASN A 248 11.86 14.54 -16.72
N HIS A 249 11.30 15.65 -17.19
CA HIS A 249 10.62 16.64 -16.36
C HIS A 249 9.20 16.22 -15.94
N SER A 250 8.59 15.29 -16.68
CA SER A 250 7.26 14.75 -16.38
C SER A 250 7.27 13.70 -15.25
N VAL A 251 8.45 13.21 -14.87
CA VAL A 251 8.66 12.41 -13.66
C VAL A 251 9.13 13.33 -12.53
N ILE A 252 8.47 13.32 -11.37
CA ILE A 252 8.89 14.11 -10.19
C ILE A 252 9.24 13.22 -9.01
N THR A 253 9.85 13.79 -7.97
CA THR A 253 10.15 13.06 -6.74
C THR A 253 9.02 13.20 -5.71
N LEU A 254 8.98 12.29 -4.74
CA LEU A 254 8.08 12.38 -3.59
C LEU A 254 8.19 13.73 -2.85
N GLU A 255 9.38 14.29 -2.73
CA GLU A 255 9.59 15.59 -2.09
C GLU A 255 8.93 16.72 -2.88
N LYS A 256 9.01 16.68 -4.22
CA LYS A 256 8.31 17.66 -5.06
C LYS A 256 6.79 17.49 -4.95
N LEU A 257 6.29 16.26 -4.87
CA LEU A 257 4.89 15.99 -4.59
C LEU A 257 4.45 16.65 -3.27
N LEU A 258 5.21 16.48 -2.18
CA LEU A 258 4.88 17.09 -0.89
C LEU A 258 4.74 18.62 -0.98
N LEU A 259 5.62 19.29 -1.72
CA LEU A 259 5.53 20.74 -1.94
C LEU A 259 4.25 21.13 -2.69
N ILE A 260 3.89 20.39 -3.74
CA ILE A 260 2.65 20.64 -4.51
C ILE A 260 1.41 20.43 -3.63
N LEU A 261 1.41 19.38 -2.80
CA LEU A 261 0.31 19.10 -1.88
C LEU A 261 0.16 20.19 -0.82
N LYS A 262 1.28 20.71 -0.30
CA LYS A 262 1.28 21.85 0.62
C LYS A 262 0.68 23.09 -0.02
N GLU A 263 1.18 23.49 -1.18
CA GLU A 263 0.66 24.65 -1.93
C GLU A 263 -0.83 24.50 -2.28
N THR A 264 -1.29 23.26 -2.49
CA THR A 264 -2.70 22.96 -2.72
C THR A 264 -3.51 23.09 -1.43
N ALA A 265 -3.00 22.58 -0.31
CA ALA A 265 -3.65 22.65 1.00
C ALA A 265 -3.79 24.09 1.50
N ASP A 266 -2.77 24.93 1.32
CA ASP A 266 -2.77 26.33 1.76
C ASP A 266 -3.94 27.15 1.17
N LYS A 267 -4.48 26.73 0.01
CA LYS A 267 -5.66 27.36 -0.61
C LYS A 267 -6.94 27.18 0.20
N TRP A 268 -6.98 26.19 1.09
CA TRP A 268 -8.16 25.84 1.89
C TRP A 268 -8.16 26.41 3.30
N ASP A 269 -7.03 26.94 3.78
CA ASP A 269 -6.89 27.46 5.15
C ASP A 269 -7.92 28.55 5.50
N ASN A 270 -8.29 29.37 4.52
CA ASN A 270 -9.28 30.44 4.67
C ASN A 270 -10.58 30.18 3.91
N PHE A 271 -10.80 28.94 3.46
CA PHE A 271 -12.00 28.58 2.72
C PHE A 271 -13.20 28.47 3.67
N THR A 272 -14.27 29.21 3.38
CA THR A 272 -15.52 29.11 4.15
C THR A 272 -16.38 27.99 3.59
N PHE A 273 -16.49 26.90 4.36
CA PHE A 273 -17.32 25.76 3.98
C PHE A 273 -18.81 26.03 4.19
N PRO A 274 -19.70 25.48 3.35
CA PRO A 274 -21.10 25.30 3.69
C PRO A 274 -21.24 24.49 4.99
N GLN A 275 -22.23 24.82 5.83
CA GLN A 275 -22.41 24.19 7.15
C GLN A 275 -22.56 22.66 7.07
N ASP A 276 -23.26 22.15 6.06
CA ASP A 276 -23.42 20.71 5.83
C ASP A 276 -22.07 20.04 5.50
N LYS A 277 -21.20 20.73 4.76
CA LYS A 277 -19.86 20.26 4.39
C LYS A 277 -18.89 20.32 5.56
N GLU A 278 -18.98 21.36 6.38
CA GLU A 278 -18.19 21.46 7.61
C GLU A 278 -18.54 20.32 8.58
N LEU A 279 -19.84 20.04 8.76
CA LEU A 279 -20.29 18.90 9.57
C LEU A 279 -19.82 17.55 8.99
N GLU A 280 -19.89 17.38 7.67
CA GLU A 280 -19.39 16.19 6.98
C GLU A 280 -17.90 15.96 7.24
N ARG A 281 -17.07 17.00 7.13
CA ARG A 281 -15.62 16.96 7.41
C ARG A 281 -15.37 16.54 8.85
N LYS A 282 -16.04 17.19 9.80
CA LYS A 282 -15.89 16.90 11.23
C LYS A 282 -16.21 15.44 11.56
N LEU A 283 -17.35 14.95 11.08
CA LEU A 283 -17.78 13.56 11.27
C LEU A 283 -16.81 12.55 10.64
N ASN A 284 -16.23 12.89 9.49
CA ASN A 284 -15.22 12.06 8.85
C ASN A 284 -13.93 11.99 9.67
N ILE A 285 -13.42 13.13 10.14
CA ILE A 285 -12.22 13.19 11.00
C ILE A 285 -12.45 12.41 12.31
N GLU A 286 -13.61 12.59 12.95
CA GLU A 286 -13.97 11.82 14.16
C GLU A 286 -13.97 10.31 13.91
N LYS A 287 -14.51 9.85 12.77
CA LYS A 287 -14.46 8.43 12.38
C LYS A 287 -13.02 7.95 12.18
N GLN A 288 -12.14 8.76 11.58
CA GLN A 288 -10.74 8.40 11.40
C GLN A 288 -10.01 8.29 12.74
N ILE A 289 -10.26 9.20 13.69
CA ILE A 289 -9.74 9.09 15.06
C ILE A 289 -10.18 7.78 15.71
N GLN A 290 -11.46 7.41 15.60
CA GLN A 290 -11.97 6.16 16.19
C GLN A 290 -11.36 4.90 15.54
N LYS A 291 -11.12 4.93 14.23
CA LYS A 291 -10.48 3.81 13.52
C LYS A 291 -9.03 3.62 13.94
N HIS A 292 -8.34 4.71 14.27
CA HIS A 292 -6.90 4.74 14.54
C HIS A 292 -6.56 4.85 16.03
N LEU A 293 -7.46 4.46 16.95
CA LEU A 293 -7.21 4.53 18.40
C LEU A 293 -5.91 3.83 18.85
N ASN A 294 -5.49 2.78 18.13
CA ASN A 294 -4.25 2.04 18.39
C ASN A 294 -3.01 2.67 17.73
N HIS A 295 -3.16 3.81 17.04
CA HIS A 295 -2.11 4.51 16.30
C HIS A 295 -2.00 5.97 16.83
N PRO A 296 -1.35 6.19 17.99
CA PRO A 296 -1.31 7.52 18.63
C PRO A 296 -0.87 8.68 17.73
N PHE A 297 0.12 8.46 16.87
CA PHE A 297 0.60 9.49 15.94
C PHE A 297 -0.51 9.96 14.97
N ILE A 298 -1.32 9.02 14.47
CA ILE A 298 -2.40 9.31 13.52
C ILE A 298 -3.55 10.01 14.23
N VAL A 299 -3.87 9.60 15.46
CA VAL A 299 -4.87 10.28 16.29
C VAL A 299 -4.48 11.74 16.52
N GLU A 300 -3.22 11.99 16.89
CA GLU A 300 -2.73 13.36 17.09
C GLU A 300 -2.68 14.17 15.79
N TYR A 301 -2.40 13.54 14.65
CA TYR A 301 -2.55 14.17 13.34
C TYR A 301 -4.00 14.62 13.10
N TYR A 302 -4.98 13.72 13.23
CA TYR A 302 -6.38 14.05 12.98
C TYR A 302 -6.95 15.08 13.95
N LYS A 303 -6.52 15.08 15.22
CA LYS A 303 -6.90 16.10 16.20
C LYS A 303 -6.41 17.51 15.86
N LYS A 304 -5.28 17.63 15.15
CA LYS A 304 -4.74 18.94 14.74
C LYS A 304 -5.51 19.56 13.59
N ILE A 305 -6.14 18.74 12.75
CA ILE A 305 -6.89 19.18 11.57
C ILE A 305 -8.42 19.21 11.79
N LEU A 306 -8.90 18.72 12.94
CA LEU A 306 -10.28 18.83 13.41
C LEU A 306 -10.60 20.27 13.82
#